data_AF-A0A2I0TWA7-F1
#
_entry.id   AF-A0A2I0TWA7-F1
#
_cell.length_a   1.000
_cell.length_b   1.000
_cell.length_c   1.000
_cell.angle_alpha   90.00
_cell.angle_beta   90.00
_cell.angle_gamma   90.00
#
_symmetry.space_group_name_H-M   'P 1'
#
loop_
_entity.id
_entity.type
_entity.pdbx_description
1 polymer ?
#
loop_
_entity_poly.entity_id
_entity_poly.type
_entity_poly.pdbx_seq_one_letter_code
_entity_poly.pdbx_strand_id
1 'polypeptide(L)'
;MPEEQAFSVLVKIMFDYGLRELFKQNFEDLHCKFYQLERLMQEYIPDLYNHFLDISLEAHMYASQWFLTLFTAKFPLYMVFHIIDLLLCEGISVIFNVALGLLKTTKDDLLLTDFEGALKFFRVQLPKRYRSEENAKKLMELACNMKISQKKLKKYEKEYHTMREQQAQQEDPIERFEAEEKADALNKELLMTKQKLIDAEEEKRRLEEESAQLKEMCRRELDKAESEIKKNSSIIGDYKQICSQLSERLEKQQTANKAEIEKIRQKVDDCEHCREFFNKEGRVKVASSAKDGSDEDTDEEKETLKNQLREMELELAQTKLQLVEAECKIQGLAQIGMDEIAANGTVKVLDPARLLKSSDKEQGRFSSAADGVTATLDSQAPEGAEVSKTVFCNSRQLDILVYSSKSYHELQPQANNSSYTILMVSSTPALNGSGQGNCLDLLQTSEDKLGPQEFNV
;
A
#
# COMPACT_ATOMS: atom_id res chain seq x y z
N MET A 1 30.75 -1.30 -13.80
CA MET A 1 31.62 -2.45 -13.47
C MET A 1 30.75 -3.67 -13.16
N PRO A 2 31.22 -4.90 -13.39
CA PRO A 2 30.55 -6.14 -12.95
C PRO A 2 30.45 -6.25 -11.42
N GLU A 3 29.55 -7.10 -10.94
CA GLU A 3 29.24 -7.27 -9.50
C GLU A 3 30.45 -7.66 -8.66
N GLU A 4 31.21 -8.68 -9.07
CA GLU A 4 32.38 -9.15 -8.32
C GLU A 4 33.47 -8.08 -8.18
N GLN A 5 33.65 -7.26 -9.22
CA GLN A 5 34.58 -6.14 -9.20
C GLN A 5 34.07 -5.02 -8.30
N ALA A 6 32.76 -4.75 -8.30
CA ALA A 6 32.14 -3.80 -7.37
C ALA A 6 32.33 -4.20 -5.91
N PHE A 7 32.12 -5.48 -5.59
CA PHE A 7 32.39 -6.00 -4.25
C PHE A 7 33.86 -5.84 -3.86
N SER A 8 34.78 -6.18 -4.78
CA SER A 8 36.23 -6.05 -4.54
C SER A 8 36.64 -4.60 -4.27
N VAL A 9 36.10 -3.64 -5.03
CA VAL A 9 36.37 -2.20 -4.82
C VAL A 9 35.75 -1.73 -3.51
N LEU A 10 34.52 -2.15 -3.18
CA LEU A 10 33.87 -1.81 -1.92
C LEU A 10 34.68 -2.29 -0.72
N VAL A 11 35.20 -3.53 -0.75
CA VAL A 11 36.09 -4.04 0.31
C VAL A 11 37.31 -3.14 0.47
N LYS A 12 37.95 -2.72 -0.62
CA LYS A 12 39.08 -1.78 -0.54
C LYS A 12 38.68 -0.43 0.05
N ILE A 13 37.55 0.15 -0.36
CA ILE A 13 37.06 1.42 0.22
C ILE A 13 36.82 1.27 1.73
N MET A 14 36.23 0.15 2.14
CA MET A 14 35.93 -0.11 3.54
C MET A 14 37.20 -0.32 4.37
N PHE A 15 38.14 -1.13 3.91
CA PHE A 15 39.32 -1.53 4.68
C PHE A 15 40.57 -0.68 4.39
N ASP A 16 40.97 -0.56 3.13
CA ASP A 16 42.22 0.10 2.72
C ASP A 16 42.09 1.63 2.82
N TYR A 17 40.94 2.20 2.43
CA TYR A 17 40.67 3.64 2.54
C TYR A 17 40.08 4.04 3.90
N GLY A 18 39.84 3.07 4.79
CA GLY A 18 39.45 3.30 6.18
C GLY A 18 38.02 3.79 6.39
N LEU A 19 37.11 3.65 5.40
CA LEU A 19 35.71 4.08 5.57
C LEU A 19 35.03 3.35 6.73
N ARG A 20 35.38 2.08 6.97
CA ARG A 20 34.81 1.27 8.06
C ARG A 20 35.13 1.79 9.45
N GLU A 21 36.24 2.51 9.61
CA GLU A 21 36.67 3.01 10.93
C GLU A 21 35.66 4.04 11.46
N LEU A 22 34.99 4.78 10.57
CA LEU A 22 33.92 5.72 10.92
C LEU A 22 32.71 5.06 11.59
N PHE A 23 32.50 3.75 11.42
CA PHE A 23 31.36 3.01 11.97
C PHE A 23 31.70 2.28 13.29
N LYS A 24 32.95 2.28 13.72
CA LYS A 24 33.38 1.58 14.94
C LYS A 24 33.18 2.45 16.18
N GLN A 25 33.24 1.80 17.35
CA GLN A 25 33.32 2.47 18.66
C GLN A 25 32.27 3.58 18.83
N ASN A 26 31.02 3.30 18.48
CA ASN A 26 29.93 4.29 18.52
C ASN A 26 30.24 5.57 17.73
N PHE A 27 30.87 5.44 16.56
CA PHE A 27 31.19 6.53 15.63
C PHE A 27 32.26 7.52 16.14
N GLU A 28 33.17 7.09 17.02
CA GLU A 28 34.21 7.98 17.59
C GLU A 28 35.06 8.67 16.49
N ASP A 29 35.50 7.91 15.48
CA ASP A 29 36.27 8.47 14.36
C ASP A 29 35.45 9.47 13.52
N LEU A 30 34.15 9.27 13.41
CA LEU A 30 33.24 10.20 12.73
C LEU A 30 33.10 11.51 13.52
N HIS A 31 32.97 11.43 14.85
CA HIS A 31 32.97 12.61 15.73
C HIS A 31 34.29 13.38 15.62
N CYS A 32 35.42 12.68 15.51
CA CYS A 32 36.70 13.30 15.18
C CYS A 32 36.66 14.03 13.82
N LYS A 33 36.04 13.44 12.77
CA LYS A 33 35.88 14.12 11.47
C LYS A 33 35.01 15.37 11.57
N PHE A 34 33.95 15.37 12.38
CA PHE A 34 33.14 16.57 12.62
C PHE A 34 33.95 17.69 13.26
N TYR A 35 34.72 17.38 14.30
CA TYR A 35 35.62 18.36 14.92
C TYR A 35 36.62 18.93 13.91
N GLN A 36 37.25 18.07 13.10
CA GLN A 36 38.17 18.48 12.04
C GLN A 36 37.47 19.42 11.03
N LEU A 37 36.26 19.10 10.58
CA LEU A 37 35.50 19.93 9.66
C LEU A 37 35.20 21.30 10.27
N GLU A 38 34.75 21.36 11.52
CA GLU A 38 34.46 22.61 12.21
C GLU A 38 35.72 23.48 12.41
N ARG A 39 36.87 22.89 12.75
CA ARG A 39 38.14 23.61 12.81
C ARG A 39 38.54 24.18 11.45
N LEU A 40 38.31 23.42 10.37
CA LEU A 40 38.56 23.90 9.02
C LEU A 40 37.58 25.01 8.62
N MET A 41 36.32 24.92 9.01
CA MET A 41 35.33 25.99 8.79
C MET A 41 35.75 27.26 9.52
N GLN A 42 36.17 27.15 10.78
CA GLN A 42 36.67 28.28 11.57
C GLN A 42 37.85 28.99 10.86
N GLU A 43 38.72 28.25 10.17
CA GLU A 43 39.87 28.83 9.48
C GLU A 43 39.53 29.38 8.08
N TYR A 44 38.74 28.66 7.27
CA TYR A 44 38.53 29.00 5.86
C TYR A 44 37.20 29.75 5.58
N ILE A 45 36.23 29.64 6.47
CA ILE A 45 34.87 30.23 6.36
C ILE A 45 34.39 30.73 7.74
N PRO A 46 35.17 31.62 8.40
CA PRO A 46 34.90 32.01 9.79
C PRO A 46 33.55 32.69 9.99
N ASP A 47 33.06 33.42 8.99
CA ASP A 47 31.73 34.04 8.95
C ASP A 47 30.63 32.99 9.11
N LEU A 48 30.69 31.92 8.32
CA LEU A 48 29.72 30.84 8.39
C LEU A 48 29.85 30.00 9.67
N TYR A 49 31.09 29.77 10.12
CA TYR A 49 31.35 29.07 11.37
C TYR A 49 30.73 29.78 12.58
N ASN A 50 30.93 31.10 12.70
CA ASN A 50 30.35 31.88 13.79
C ASN A 50 28.81 31.88 13.73
N HIS A 51 28.23 32.02 12.54
CA HIS A 51 26.78 31.90 12.37
C HIS A 51 26.25 30.55 12.85
N PHE A 52 26.93 29.46 12.51
CA PHE A 52 26.55 28.11 12.97
C PHE A 52 26.65 27.95 14.48
N LEU A 53 27.64 28.58 15.13
CA LEU A 53 27.69 28.65 16.59
C LEU A 53 26.49 29.41 17.17
N ASP A 54 26.14 30.56 16.59
CA ASP A 54 25.04 31.41 17.08
C ASP A 54 23.68 30.69 17.00
N ILE A 55 23.45 29.90 15.95
CA ILE A 55 22.23 29.09 15.79
C ILE A 55 22.34 27.68 16.40
N SER A 56 23.45 27.36 17.09
CA SER A 56 23.73 26.04 17.68
C SER A 56 23.62 24.87 16.68
N LEU A 57 24.10 25.06 15.46
CA LEU A 57 24.12 24.05 14.40
C LEU A 57 25.48 23.36 14.32
N GLU A 58 25.54 22.12 14.79
CA GLU A 58 26.76 21.31 14.79
C GLU A 58 26.91 20.46 13.52
N ALA A 59 28.16 20.11 13.17
CA ALA A 59 28.46 19.34 11.97
C ALA A 59 27.76 17.96 11.89
N HIS A 60 27.53 17.31 13.03
CA HIS A 60 26.86 16.01 13.07
C HIS A 60 25.43 16.06 12.50
N MET A 61 24.76 17.21 12.56
CA MET A 61 23.37 17.38 12.15
C MET A 61 23.19 17.42 10.62
N TYR A 62 24.23 17.77 9.86
CA TYR A 62 24.15 17.88 8.38
C TYR A 62 25.22 17.07 7.63
N ALA A 63 26.39 16.83 8.23
CA ALA A 63 27.53 16.22 7.53
C ALA A 63 27.66 14.70 7.72
N SER A 64 26.87 14.07 8.61
CA SER A 64 26.96 12.63 8.88
C SER A 64 26.93 11.77 7.61
N GLN A 65 25.98 12.03 6.71
CA GLN A 65 25.86 11.28 5.45
C GLN A 65 26.98 11.60 4.46
N TRP A 66 27.58 12.78 4.52
CA TRP A 66 28.67 13.17 3.62
C TRP A 66 29.88 12.26 3.85
N PHE A 67 30.21 12.01 5.11
CA PHE A 67 31.31 11.12 5.50
C PHE A 67 30.93 9.63 5.37
N LEU A 68 29.80 9.20 5.95
CA LEU A 68 29.45 7.78 6.02
C LEU A 68 29.09 7.18 4.66
N THR A 69 28.55 7.99 3.74
CA THR A 69 28.08 7.51 2.43
C THR A 69 28.90 8.07 1.27
N LEU A 70 29.97 8.83 1.55
CA LEU A 70 30.78 9.48 0.53
C LEU A 70 29.91 10.31 -0.46
N PHE A 71 28.92 11.02 0.08
CA PHE A 71 27.89 11.80 -0.64
C PHE A 71 26.91 11.02 -1.53
N THR A 72 27.04 9.69 -1.65
CA THR A 72 26.20 8.85 -2.54
C THR A 72 24.70 8.88 -2.20
N ALA A 73 24.32 9.13 -0.95
CA ALA A 73 22.93 9.01 -0.49
C ALA A 73 22.00 10.15 -0.95
N LYS A 74 22.53 11.35 -1.24
CA LYS A 74 21.71 12.55 -1.48
C LYS A 74 22.10 13.33 -2.73
N PHE A 75 23.36 13.25 -3.17
CA PHE A 75 23.86 14.05 -4.28
C PHE A 75 23.68 13.36 -5.64
N PRO A 76 23.58 14.12 -6.74
CA PRO A 76 23.43 13.54 -8.08
C PRO A 76 24.63 12.69 -8.48
N LEU A 77 24.37 11.57 -9.18
CA LEU A 77 25.38 10.59 -9.56
C LEU A 77 26.58 11.18 -10.30
N TYR A 78 26.36 12.13 -11.20
CA TYR A 78 27.43 12.81 -11.94
C TYR A 78 28.49 13.42 -11.00
N MET A 79 28.03 14.13 -9.96
CA MET A 79 28.91 14.71 -8.95
C MET A 79 29.58 13.63 -8.11
N VAL A 80 28.83 12.61 -7.71
CA VAL A 80 29.32 11.51 -6.88
C VAL A 80 30.42 10.72 -7.58
N PHE A 81 30.31 10.45 -8.88
CA PHE A 81 31.36 9.76 -9.65
C PHE A 81 32.69 10.51 -9.58
N HIS A 82 32.68 11.83 -9.75
CA HIS A 82 33.89 12.64 -9.59
C HIS A 82 34.46 12.61 -8.16
N ILE A 83 33.62 12.54 -7.13
CA ILE A 83 34.07 12.39 -5.75
C ILE A 83 34.75 11.03 -5.55
N ILE A 84 34.19 9.95 -6.11
CA ILE A 84 34.79 8.62 -6.04
C ILE A 84 36.12 8.57 -6.81
N ASP A 85 36.21 9.21 -7.98
CA ASP A 85 37.47 9.32 -8.73
C ASP A 85 38.57 9.98 -7.87
N LEU A 86 38.24 11.11 -7.23
CA LEU A 86 39.17 11.81 -6.34
C LEU A 86 39.51 11.00 -5.10
N LEU A 87 38.53 10.30 -4.51
CA LEU A 87 38.74 9.49 -3.31
C LEU A 87 39.67 8.31 -3.58
N LEU A 88 39.49 7.61 -4.70
CA LEU A 88 40.34 6.49 -5.09
C LEU A 88 41.74 6.93 -5.53
N CYS A 89 41.92 8.20 -5.89
CA CYS A 89 43.22 8.74 -6.26
C CYS A 89 43.99 9.32 -5.05
N GLU A 90 43.33 10.15 -4.25
CA GLU A 90 43.95 10.97 -3.20
C GLU A 90 43.65 10.50 -1.77
N GLY A 91 42.68 9.58 -1.60
CA GLY A 91 42.26 9.04 -0.32
C GLY A 91 41.06 9.71 0.33
N ILE A 92 40.61 9.19 1.48
CA ILE A 92 39.36 9.60 2.15
C ILE A 92 39.33 11.07 2.60
N SER A 93 40.48 11.73 2.72
CA SER A 93 40.53 13.14 3.11
C SER A 93 39.87 14.09 2.12
N VAL A 94 39.68 13.69 0.85
CA VAL A 94 38.98 14.51 -0.16
C VAL A 94 37.56 14.87 0.26
N ILE A 95 36.96 14.09 1.16
CA ILE A 95 35.63 14.38 1.71
C ILE A 95 35.62 15.74 2.43
N PHE A 96 36.71 16.12 3.10
CA PHE A 96 36.85 17.45 3.69
C PHE A 96 36.91 18.56 2.64
N ASN A 97 37.63 18.33 1.55
CA ASN A 97 37.74 19.28 0.44
C ASN A 97 36.37 19.55 -0.19
N VAL A 98 35.61 18.49 -0.44
CA VAL A 98 34.26 18.59 -1.02
C VAL A 98 33.31 19.24 -0.02
N ALA A 99 33.34 18.84 1.25
CA ALA A 99 32.48 19.43 2.30
C ALA A 99 32.73 20.95 2.45
N LEU A 100 33.99 21.38 2.53
CA LEU A 100 34.32 22.80 2.58
C LEU A 100 33.98 23.52 1.28
N GLY A 101 34.18 22.90 0.11
CA GLY A 101 33.78 23.47 -1.18
C GLY A 101 32.27 23.73 -1.25
N LEU A 102 31.46 22.79 -0.75
CA LEU A 102 30.01 22.92 -0.65
C LEU A 102 29.62 24.10 0.24
N LEU A 103 30.18 24.15 1.45
CA LEU A 103 29.92 25.20 2.43
C LEU A 103 30.38 26.57 1.92
N LYS A 104 31.54 26.65 1.27
CA LYS A 104 32.07 27.90 0.71
C LYS A 104 31.20 28.45 -0.40
N THR A 105 30.73 27.57 -1.29
CA THR A 105 29.90 27.94 -2.45
C THR A 105 28.49 28.39 -2.02
N THR A 106 28.01 27.94 -0.86
CA THR A 106 26.64 28.21 -0.38
C THR A 106 26.61 29.07 0.88
N LYS A 107 27.72 29.69 1.27
CA LYS A 107 27.84 30.46 2.51
C LYS A 107 26.81 31.59 2.58
N ASP A 108 26.61 32.33 1.49
CA ASP A 108 25.75 33.52 1.49
C ASP A 108 24.26 33.12 1.62
N ASP A 109 23.90 31.96 1.08
CA ASP A 109 22.56 31.37 1.25
C ASP A 109 22.33 30.94 2.71
N LEU A 110 23.37 30.39 3.38
CA LEU A 110 23.29 29.85 4.73
C LEU A 110 23.36 30.93 5.83
N LEU A 111 24.11 32.02 5.62
CA LEU A 111 24.26 33.13 6.59
C LEU A 111 22.94 33.84 6.92
N LEU A 112 21.92 33.69 6.07
CA LEU A 112 20.60 34.29 6.26
C LEU A 112 19.57 33.33 6.87
N THR A 113 19.97 32.09 7.16
CA THR A 113 19.06 31.05 7.65
C THR A 113 19.11 30.89 9.17
N ASP A 114 17.96 30.58 9.76
CA ASP A 114 17.87 30.05 11.11
C ASP A 114 18.19 28.54 11.14
N PHE A 115 18.13 27.93 12.33
CA PHE A 115 18.43 26.51 12.52
C PHE A 115 17.61 25.58 11.59
N GLU A 116 16.29 25.76 11.53
CA GLU A 116 15.42 24.93 10.68
C GLU A 116 15.68 25.20 9.19
N GLY A 117 15.85 26.46 8.80
CA GLY A 117 16.16 26.87 7.45
C GLY A 117 17.44 26.25 6.92
N ALA A 118 18.50 26.24 7.74
CA ALA A 118 19.80 25.64 7.41
C ALA A 118 19.66 24.13 7.16
N LEU A 119 19.00 23.39 8.06
CA LEU A 119 18.77 21.95 7.90
C LEU A 119 17.95 21.63 6.64
N LYS A 120 16.91 22.44 6.38
CA LYS A 120 16.11 22.31 5.16
C LYS A 120 16.96 22.55 3.91
N PHE A 121 17.82 23.57 3.93
CA PHE A 121 18.75 23.90 2.85
C PHE A 121 19.68 22.73 2.50
N PHE A 122 20.34 22.15 3.51
CA PHE A 122 21.22 20.98 3.33
C PHE A 122 20.49 19.77 2.76
N ARG A 123 19.25 19.53 3.20
CA ARG A 123 18.47 18.36 2.79
C ARG A 123 17.91 18.48 1.37
N VAL A 124 17.49 19.67 0.95
CA VAL A 124 16.67 19.84 -0.27
C VAL A 124 17.36 20.69 -1.33
N GLN A 125 17.82 21.90 -0.98
CA GLN A 125 18.33 22.88 -1.95
C GLN A 125 19.75 22.54 -2.38
N LEU A 126 20.62 22.19 -1.44
CA LEU A 126 22.03 21.93 -1.70
C LEU A 126 22.23 20.80 -2.74
N PRO A 127 21.61 19.60 -2.62
CA PRO A 127 21.81 18.54 -3.61
C PRO A 127 21.19 18.88 -4.98
N LYS A 128 20.09 19.65 -5.01
CA LYS A 128 19.44 20.08 -6.26
C LYS A 128 20.36 20.96 -7.12
N ARG A 129 21.18 21.82 -6.48
CA ARG A 129 22.10 22.74 -7.17
C ARG A 129 23.14 22.01 -8.04
N TYR A 130 23.55 20.82 -7.62
CA TYR A 130 24.58 20.02 -8.30
C TYR A 130 24.02 18.99 -9.29
N ARG A 131 22.74 19.10 -9.66
CA ARG A 131 22.20 18.38 -10.82
C ARG A 131 22.74 18.92 -12.14
N SER A 132 23.15 20.20 -12.15
CA SER A 132 23.88 20.79 -13.27
C SER A 132 25.34 20.32 -13.24
N GLU A 133 25.78 19.71 -14.34
CA GLU A 133 27.17 19.26 -14.50
C GLU A 133 28.18 20.41 -14.38
N GLU A 134 27.82 21.61 -14.83
CA GLU A 134 28.69 22.79 -14.74
C GLU A 134 28.96 23.16 -13.28
N ASN A 135 27.92 23.13 -12.44
CA ASN A 135 28.07 23.38 -11.00
C ASN A 135 28.91 22.30 -10.33
N ALA A 136 28.70 21.04 -10.71
CA ALA A 136 29.49 19.93 -10.18
C ALA A 136 30.98 20.06 -10.54
N LYS A 137 31.31 20.40 -11.80
CA LYS A 137 32.69 20.66 -12.24
C LYS A 137 33.34 21.80 -11.48
N LYS A 138 32.64 22.93 -11.34
CA LYS A 138 33.12 24.10 -10.56
C LYS A 138 33.37 23.74 -9.10
N LEU A 139 32.52 22.92 -8.50
CA LEU A 139 32.73 22.42 -7.13
C LEU A 139 33.96 21.52 -7.04
N MET A 140 34.16 20.59 -7.97
CA MET A 140 35.33 19.71 -7.96
C MET A 140 36.62 20.51 -8.14
N GLU A 141 36.64 21.48 -9.05
CA GLU A 141 37.77 22.40 -9.24
C GLU A 141 38.07 23.18 -7.96
N LEU A 142 37.04 23.72 -7.30
CA LEU A 142 37.18 24.38 -6.02
C LEU A 142 37.74 23.44 -4.96
N ALA A 143 37.19 22.24 -4.82
CA ALA A 143 37.61 21.23 -3.84
C ALA A 143 39.08 20.82 -4.04
N CYS A 144 39.53 20.61 -5.28
CA CYS A 144 40.94 20.33 -5.60
C CYS A 144 41.86 21.50 -5.27
N ASN A 145 41.38 22.75 -5.43
CA ASN A 145 42.14 23.95 -5.08
C ASN A 145 42.24 24.19 -3.57
N MET A 146 41.36 23.60 -2.76
CA MET A 146 41.43 23.68 -1.30
C MET A 146 42.61 22.86 -0.77
N LYS A 147 43.71 23.53 -0.40
CA LYS A 147 44.91 22.87 0.13
C LYS A 147 44.74 22.49 1.61
N ILE A 148 44.01 21.42 1.87
CA ILE A 148 43.93 20.81 3.20
C ILE A 148 45.08 19.81 3.35
N SER A 149 46.11 20.19 4.12
CA SER A 149 47.25 19.31 4.31
C SER A 149 46.95 18.18 5.31
N GLN A 150 47.47 16.99 5.05
CA GLN A 150 47.40 15.85 5.98
C GLN A 150 47.96 16.20 7.37
N LYS A 151 49.00 17.05 7.42
CA LYS A 151 49.58 17.53 8.68
C LYS A 151 48.56 18.32 9.51
N LYS A 152 47.71 19.12 8.86
CA LYS A 152 46.66 19.89 9.53
C LYS A 152 45.55 18.99 10.07
N LEU A 153 45.07 18.04 9.27
CA LEU A 153 44.08 17.05 9.74
C LEU A 153 44.59 16.26 10.95
N LYS A 154 45.83 15.76 10.88
CA LYS A 154 46.47 15.06 12.02
C LYS A 154 46.66 15.94 13.26
N LYS A 155 46.84 17.26 13.09
CA LYS A 155 46.89 18.20 14.21
C LYS A 155 45.53 18.26 14.91
N TYR A 156 44.45 18.48 14.15
CA TYR A 156 43.09 18.55 14.71
C TYR A 156 42.61 17.22 15.29
N GLU A 157 43.04 16.09 14.72
CA GLU A 157 42.79 14.76 15.29
C GLU A 157 43.41 14.61 16.68
N LYS A 158 44.68 15.02 16.84
CA LYS A 158 45.32 15.02 18.16
C LYS A 158 44.63 15.94 19.16
N GLU A 159 44.26 17.15 18.73
CA GLU A 159 43.50 18.09 19.57
C GLU A 159 42.18 17.49 20.03
N TYR A 160 41.44 16.82 19.13
CA TYR A 160 40.19 16.13 19.47
C TYR A 160 40.42 15.03 20.51
N HIS A 161 41.38 14.13 20.30
CA HIS A 161 41.65 13.05 21.26
C HIS A 161 42.09 13.60 22.62
N THR A 162 42.96 14.61 22.67
CA THR A 162 43.35 15.26 23.92
C THR A 162 42.14 15.88 24.64
N MET A 163 41.24 16.54 23.90
CA MET A 163 40.01 17.11 24.47
C MET A 163 39.10 16.01 25.03
N ARG A 164 38.91 14.90 24.31
CA ARG A 164 38.08 13.76 24.75
C ARG A 164 38.66 13.04 25.96
N GLU A 165 39.98 12.85 26.01
CA GLU A 165 40.68 12.28 27.17
C GLU A 165 40.51 13.16 28.42
N GLN A 166 40.62 14.49 28.26
CA GLN A 166 40.39 15.43 29.37
C GLN A 166 38.94 15.40 29.87
N GLN A 167 37.97 15.35 28.96
CA GLN A 167 36.56 15.19 29.32
C GLN A 167 36.32 13.88 30.08
N ALA A 168 36.87 12.77 29.59
CA ALA A 168 36.75 11.47 30.24
C ALA A 168 37.45 11.39 31.61
N GLN A 169 38.47 12.20 31.85
CA GLN A 169 39.13 12.32 33.16
C GLN A 169 38.38 13.24 34.14
N GLN A 170 37.57 14.18 33.63
CA GLN A 170 36.72 15.05 34.45
C GLN A 170 35.37 14.42 34.79
N GLU A 171 34.88 13.49 33.96
CA GLU A 171 33.67 12.71 34.24
C GLU A 171 33.88 11.84 35.49
N ASP A 172 32.96 11.93 36.45
CA ASP A 172 33.00 11.08 37.65
C ASP A 172 32.87 9.60 37.22
N PRO A 173 33.77 8.71 37.65
CA PRO A 173 33.67 7.28 37.34
C PRO A 173 32.30 6.66 37.63
N ILE A 174 31.57 7.19 38.62
CA ILE A 174 30.22 6.73 38.97
C ILE A 174 29.22 7.17 37.89
N GLU A 175 29.23 8.44 37.47
CA GLU A 175 28.32 8.95 36.44
C GLU A 175 28.53 8.25 35.09
N ARG A 176 29.79 7.96 34.74
CA ARG A 176 30.12 7.19 33.53
C ARG A 176 29.54 5.78 33.59
N PHE A 177 29.68 5.09 34.73
CA PHE A 177 29.16 3.75 34.91
C PHE A 177 27.63 3.73 34.84
N GLU A 178 26.96 4.69 35.49
CA GLU A 178 25.50 4.84 35.43
C GLU A 178 24.99 5.13 34.00
N ALA A 179 25.71 5.97 33.24
CA ALA A 179 25.37 6.26 31.86
C ALA A 179 25.52 5.03 30.94
N GLU A 180 26.56 4.22 31.16
CA GLU A 180 26.80 2.97 30.44
C GLU A 180 25.73 1.91 30.78
N GLU A 181 25.41 1.72 32.07
CA GLU A 181 24.33 0.81 32.49
C GLU A 181 22.98 1.23 31.92
N LYS A 182 22.70 2.55 31.89
CA LYS A 182 21.48 3.09 31.27
C LYS A 182 21.46 2.89 29.76
N ALA A 183 22.60 3.05 29.08
CA ALA A 183 22.70 2.81 27.65
C ALA A 183 22.44 1.33 27.31
N ASP A 184 23.01 0.40 28.09
CA ASP A 184 22.78 -1.03 27.94
C ASP A 184 21.33 -1.43 28.22
N ALA A 185 20.70 -0.85 29.25
CA ALA A 185 19.29 -1.06 29.54
C ALA A 185 18.39 -0.61 28.36
N LEU A 186 18.63 0.60 27.85
CA LEU A 186 17.90 1.13 26.68
C LEU A 186 18.15 0.29 25.42
N ASN A 187 19.37 -0.20 25.21
CA ASN A 187 19.69 -1.02 24.04
C ASN A 187 18.98 -2.38 24.11
N LYS A 188 18.89 -2.97 25.30
CA LYS A 188 18.11 -4.21 25.53
C LYS A 188 16.62 -3.99 25.29
N GLU A 189 16.06 -2.88 25.78
CA GLU A 189 14.65 -2.53 25.55
C GLU A 189 14.37 -2.28 24.06
N LEU A 190 15.27 -1.58 23.37
CA LEU A 190 15.20 -1.35 21.93
C LEU A 190 15.21 -2.68 21.16
N LEU A 191 16.08 -3.62 21.52
CA LEU A 191 16.14 -4.93 20.88
C LEU A 191 14.85 -5.73 21.09
N MET A 192 14.30 -5.73 22.31
CA MET A 192 13.02 -6.37 22.60
C MET A 192 11.86 -5.74 21.81
N THR A 193 11.85 -4.41 21.68
CA THR A 193 10.83 -3.68 20.93
C THR A 193 10.93 -3.96 19.44
N LYS A 194 12.15 -4.02 18.88
CA LYS A 194 12.39 -4.41 17.49
C LYS A 194 11.88 -5.82 17.20
N GLN A 195 12.14 -6.78 18.09
CA GLN A 195 11.64 -8.15 17.90
C GLN A 195 10.11 -8.18 17.87
N LYS A 196 9.45 -7.51 18.82
CA LYS A 196 7.98 -7.41 18.84
C LYS A 196 7.40 -6.77 17.57
N LEU A 197 8.10 -5.77 17.02
CA LEU A 197 7.69 -5.13 15.77
C LEU A 197 7.76 -6.11 14.60
N ILE A 198 8.85 -6.89 14.49
CA ILE A 198 9.00 -7.93 13.45
C ILE A 198 7.86 -8.95 13.57
N ASP A 199 7.63 -9.48 14.76
CA ASP A 199 6.58 -10.48 15.00
C ASP A 199 5.19 -9.93 14.61
N ALA A 200 4.91 -8.66 14.93
CA ALA A 200 3.66 -7.99 14.55
C ALA A 200 3.53 -7.73 13.04
N GLU A 201 4.64 -7.41 12.36
CA GLU A 201 4.67 -7.24 10.90
C GLU A 201 4.44 -8.57 10.17
N GLU A 202 4.98 -9.67 10.68
CA GLU A 202 4.74 -11.02 10.16
C GLU A 202 3.29 -11.45 10.35
N GLU A 203 2.73 -11.24 11.55
CA GLU A 203 1.32 -11.50 11.83
C GLU A 203 0.39 -10.72 10.89
N LYS A 204 0.67 -9.42 10.71
CA LYS A 204 -0.08 -8.58 9.78
C LYS A 204 -0.02 -9.12 8.35
N ARG A 205 1.16 -9.55 7.89
CA ARG A 205 1.32 -10.13 6.55
C ARG A 205 0.48 -11.40 6.39
N ARG A 206 0.46 -12.27 7.41
CA ARG A 206 -0.37 -13.49 7.39
C ARG A 206 -1.86 -13.15 7.29
N LEU A 207 -2.34 -12.21 8.10
CA LEU A 207 -3.74 -11.76 8.08
C LEU A 207 -4.12 -11.10 6.74
N GLU A 208 -3.21 -10.35 6.12
CA GLU A 208 -3.43 -9.77 4.78
C GLU A 208 -3.56 -10.86 3.69
N GLU A 209 -2.76 -11.92 3.76
CA GLU A 209 -2.86 -13.08 2.86
C GLU A 209 -4.16 -13.86 3.06
N GLU A 210 -4.53 -14.15 4.31
CA GLU A 210 -5.81 -14.80 4.65
C GLU A 210 -7.00 -13.96 4.14
N SER A 211 -6.97 -12.64 4.35
CA SER A 211 -7.99 -11.71 3.83
C SER A 211 -8.08 -11.75 2.30
N ALA A 212 -6.94 -11.80 1.61
CA ALA A 212 -6.91 -11.90 0.15
C ALA A 212 -7.52 -13.21 -0.36
N GLN A 213 -7.21 -14.34 0.29
CA GLN A 213 -7.81 -15.63 -0.03
C GLN A 213 -9.31 -15.64 0.19
N LEU A 214 -9.77 -15.07 1.30
CA LEU A 214 -11.20 -15.01 1.64
C LEU A 214 -11.98 -14.13 0.65
N LYS A 215 -11.40 -12.99 0.24
CA LYS A 215 -11.95 -12.12 -0.81
C LYS A 215 -12.04 -12.84 -2.16
N GLU A 216 -11.01 -13.57 -2.54
CA GLU A 216 -10.99 -14.37 -3.77
C GLU A 216 -12.08 -15.46 -3.77
N MET A 217 -12.24 -16.15 -2.63
CA MET A 217 -13.27 -17.16 -2.44
C MET A 217 -14.68 -16.55 -2.59
N CYS A 218 -14.94 -15.43 -1.90
CA CYS A 218 -16.22 -14.72 -2.00
C CYS A 218 -16.49 -14.26 -3.44
N ARG A 219 -15.48 -13.74 -4.14
CA ARG A 219 -15.64 -13.31 -5.54
C ARG A 219 -16.07 -14.47 -6.44
N ARG A 220 -15.44 -15.65 -6.30
CA ARG A 220 -15.80 -16.84 -7.10
C ARG A 220 -17.22 -17.31 -6.83
N GLU A 221 -17.66 -17.29 -5.58
CA GLU A 221 -19.04 -17.67 -5.24
C GLU A 221 -20.06 -16.66 -5.78
N LEU A 222 -19.74 -15.36 -5.77
CA LEU A 222 -20.56 -14.34 -6.43
C LEU A 222 -20.65 -14.57 -7.95
N ASP A 223 -19.52 -14.79 -8.63
CA ASP A 223 -19.50 -15.05 -10.08
C ASP A 223 -20.34 -16.29 -10.45
N LYS A 224 -20.29 -17.34 -9.62
CA LYS A 224 -21.12 -18.55 -9.79
C LYS A 224 -22.60 -18.22 -9.63
N ALA A 225 -22.98 -17.50 -8.57
CA ALA A 225 -24.36 -17.11 -8.33
C ALA A 225 -24.91 -16.24 -9.47
N GLU A 226 -24.13 -15.29 -9.97
CA GLU A 226 -24.49 -14.45 -11.12
C GLU A 226 -24.70 -15.29 -12.40
N SER A 227 -23.84 -16.27 -12.65
CA SER A 227 -23.98 -17.20 -13.78
C SER A 227 -25.26 -18.02 -13.69
N GLU A 228 -25.59 -18.56 -12.51
CA GLU A 228 -26.83 -19.29 -12.27
C GLU A 228 -28.07 -18.39 -12.42
N ILE A 229 -28.04 -17.16 -11.89
CA ILE A 229 -29.11 -16.17 -12.10
C ILE A 229 -29.33 -15.91 -13.59
N LYS A 230 -28.24 -15.76 -14.36
CA LYS A 230 -28.32 -15.52 -15.81
C LYS A 230 -28.93 -16.70 -16.56
N LYS A 231 -28.55 -17.94 -16.22
CA LYS A 231 -29.14 -19.15 -16.79
C LYS A 231 -30.63 -19.23 -16.46
N ASN A 232 -31.01 -19.06 -15.20
CA ASN A 232 -32.40 -19.09 -14.77
C ASN A 232 -33.23 -18.01 -15.46
N SER A 233 -32.69 -16.80 -15.61
CA SER A 233 -33.34 -15.72 -16.36
C SER A 233 -33.56 -16.08 -17.84
N SER A 234 -32.59 -16.73 -18.49
CA SER A 234 -32.75 -17.23 -19.86
C SER A 234 -33.85 -18.28 -19.95
N ILE A 235 -33.85 -19.27 -19.06
CA ILE A 235 -34.86 -20.33 -19.02
C ILE A 235 -36.26 -19.74 -18.82
N ILE A 236 -36.40 -18.78 -17.90
CA ILE A 236 -37.67 -18.07 -17.67
C ILE A 236 -38.09 -17.30 -18.93
N GLY A 237 -37.15 -16.68 -19.65
CA GLY A 237 -37.39 -16.03 -20.93
C GLY A 237 -37.94 -16.98 -22.00
N ASP A 238 -37.27 -18.12 -22.18
CA ASP A 238 -37.67 -19.16 -23.13
C ASP A 238 -39.05 -19.74 -22.78
N TYR A 239 -39.29 -20.01 -21.50
CA TYR A 239 -40.60 -20.48 -21.01
C TYR A 239 -41.71 -19.48 -21.32
N LYS A 240 -41.50 -18.18 -21.03
CA LYS A 240 -42.47 -17.11 -21.37
C LYS A 240 -42.74 -17.04 -22.86
N GLN A 241 -41.70 -17.19 -23.69
CA GLN A 241 -41.83 -17.18 -25.15
C GLN A 241 -42.67 -18.36 -25.63
N ILE A 242 -42.43 -19.58 -25.13
CA ILE A 242 -43.21 -20.77 -25.45
C ILE A 242 -44.67 -20.58 -25.06
N CYS A 243 -44.96 -20.09 -23.85
CA CYS A 243 -46.32 -19.81 -23.39
C CYS A 243 -47.04 -18.81 -24.31
N SER A 244 -46.36 -17.72 -24.71
CA SER A 244 -46.92 -16.73 -25.64
C SER A 244 -47.24 -17.34 -27.01
N GLN A 245 -46.31 -18.12 -27.58
CA GLN A 245 -46.50 -18.79 -28.87
C GLN A 245 -47.65 -19.81 -28.85
N LEU A 246 -47.77 -20.60 -27.78
CA LEU A 246 -48.87 -21.54 -27.62
C LEU A 246 -50.21 -20.82 -27.50
N SER A 247 -50.26 -19.71 -26.75
CA SER A 247 -51.46 -18.89 -26.61
C SER A 247 -51.89 -18.29 -27.95
N GLU A 248 -50.95 -17.73 -28.72
CA GLU A 248 -51.24 -17.17 -30.05
C GLU A 248 -51.72 -18.24 -31.05
N ARG A 249 -51.10 -19.43 -31.03
CA ARG A 249 -51.56 -20.56 -31.86
C ARG A 249 -52.97 -21.00 -31.48
N LEU A 250 -53.27 -21.08 -30.18
CA LEU A 250 -54.58 -21.45 -29.68
C LEU A 250 -55.64 -20.44 -30.13
N GLU A 251 -55.38 -19.13 -30.02
CA GLU A 251 -56.28 -18.07 -30.48
C GLU A 251 -56.53 -18.14 -32.00
N LYS A 252 -55.48 -18.35 -32.80
CA LYS A 252 -55.59 -18.55 -34.26
C LYS A 252 -56.45 -19.77 -34.61
N GLN A 253 -56.28 -20.88 -33.89
CA GLN A 253 -57.06 -22.08 -34.12
C GLN A 253 -58.52 -21.90 -33.68
N GLN A 254 -58.76 -21.23 -32.55
CA GLN A 254 -60.12 -20.90 -32.10
C GLN A 254 -60.85 -19.98 -33.08
N THR A 255 -60.17 -18.96 -33.62
CA THR A 255 -60.75 -18.06 -34.63
C THR A 255 -61.02 -18.76 -35.95
N ALA A 256 -60.10 -19.62 -36.42
CA ALA A 256 -60.31 -20.45 -37.60
C ALA A 256 -61.49 -21.41 -37.43
N ASN A 257 -61.55 -22.14 -36.31
CA ASN A 257 -62.66 -23.04 -36.00
C ASN A 257 -64.00 -22.29 -35.91
N LYS A 258 -64.02 -21.11 -35.27
CA LYS A 258 -65.21 -20.25 -35.24
C LYS A 258 -65.65 -19.84 -36.65
N ALA A 259 -64.72 -19.46 -37.52
CA ALA A 259 -65.02 -19.09 -38.91
C ALA A 259 -65.53 -20.28 -39.74
N GLU A 260 -65.00 -21.50 -39.54
CA GLU A 260 -65.51 -22.70 -40.18
C GLU A 260 -66.92 -23.06 -39.70
N ILE A 261 -67.15 -22.98 -38.39
CA ILE A 261 -68.48 -23.16 -37.80
C ILE A 261 -69.46 -22.14 -38.41
N GLU A 262 -69.05 -20.90 -38.60
CA GLU A 262 -69.90 -19.87 -39.22
C GLU A 262 -70.21 -20.17 -40.70
N LYS A 263 -69.22 -20.64 -41.47
CA LYS A 263 -69.45 -21.10 -42.86
C LYS A 263 -70.43 -22.28 -42.92
N ILE A 264 -70.32 -23.22 -41.99
CA ILE A 264 -71.25 -24.35 -41.88
C ILE A 264 -72.65 -23.82 -41.53
N ARG A 265 -72.77 -22.91 -40.57
CA ARG A 265 -74.04 -22.26 -40.22
C ARG A 265 -74.68 -21.57 -41.41
N GLN A 266 -73.89 -20.80 -42.17
CA GLN A 266 -74.38 -20.11 -43.37
C GLN A 266 -74.90 -21.09 -44.43
N LYS A 267 -74.16 -22.16 -44.73
CA LYS A 267 -74.62 -23.22 -45.64
C LYS A 267 -75.90 -23.93 -45.17
N VAL A 268 -76.07 -24.10 -43.85
CA VAL A 268 -77.28 -24.68 -43.26
C VAL A 268 -78.47 -23.71 -43.41
N ASP A 269 -78.25 -22.40 -43.26
CA ASP A 269 -79.28 -21.37 -43.40
C ASP A 269 -79.69 -21.13 -44.87
N ASP A 270 -78.75 -21.28 -45.82
CA ASP A 270 -79.00 -21.16 -47.27
C ASP A 270 -79.74 -22.38 -47.87
N CYS A 271 -79.94 -23.46 -47.10
CA CYS A 271 -80.64 -24.65 -47.54
C CYS A 271 -82.14 -24.60 -47.20
N GLU A 272 -82.99 -24.64 -48.23
CA GLU A 272 -84.47 -24.55 -48.11
C GLU A 272 -85.10 -25.67 -47.24
N HIS A 273 -84.43 -26.82 -47.09
CA HIS A 273 -84.93 -27.96 -46.29
C HIS A 273 -84.31 -28.02 -44.87
N CYS A 274 -83.13 -27.43 -44.65
CA CYS A 274 -82.42 -27.52 -43.37
C CYS A 274 -82.69 -26.34 -42.43
N ARG A 275 -83.04 -25.16 -42.96
CA ARG A 275 -83.27 -23.94 -42.17
C ARG A 275 -84.42 -24.05 -41.17
N GLU A 276 -85.43 -24.88 -41.44
CA GLU A 276 -86.56 -25.09 -40.51
C GLU A 276 -86.15 -25.86 -39.26
N PHE A 277 -85.14 -26.73 -39.36
CA PHE A 277 -84.69 -27.61 -38.27
C PHE A 277 -83.64 -26.97 -37.36
N PHE A 278 -83.01 -25.85 -37.71
CA PHE A 278 -81.97 -25.22 -36.89
C PHE A 278 -82.36 -23.79 -36.45
N ASN A 279 -81.90 -23.37 -35.27
CA ASN A 279 -82.04 -21.98 -34.81
C ASN A 279 -80.86 -21.11 -35.29
N LYS A 280 -80.92 -19.78 -35.11
CA LYS A 280 -79.82 -18.85 -35.47
C LYS A 280 -78.49 -19.17 -34.75
N GLU A 281 -78.55 -19.98 -33.70
CA GLU A 281 -77.40 -20.48 -32.94
C GLU A 281 -76.94 -21.88 -33.38
N GLY A 282 -77.42 -22.40 -34.52
CA GLY A 282 -76.94 -23.67 -35.10
C GLY A 282 -77.35 -24.92 -34.29
N ARG A 283 -78.31 -24.82 -33.37
CA ARG A 283 -78.88 -25.95 -32.63
C ARG A 283 -80.15 -26.46 -33.32
N VAL A 284 -80.35 -27.78 -33.27
CA VAL A 284 -81.57 -28.43 -33.78
C VAL A 284 -82.78 -27.97 -32.96
N LYS A 285 -83.84 -27.52 -33.61
CA LYS A 285 -85.16 -27.27 -33.02
C LYS A 285 -85.86 -28.61 -32.80
N VAL A 286 -85.52 -29.29 -31.70
CA VAL A 286 -86.37 -30.36 -31.14
C VAL A 286 -86.85 -29.93 -29.77
N ALA A 287 -88.16 -30.06 -29.58
CA ALA A 287 -88.85 -29.90 -28.31
C ALA A 287 -88.61 -31.15 -27.43
N SER A 288 -88.02 -30.90 -26.26
CA SER A 288 -88.09 -31.62 -24.99
C SER A 288 -88.01 -33.16 -24.96
N SER A 289 -86.94 -33.66 -24.34
CA SER A 289 -87.06 -34.49 -23.13
C SER A 289 -85.67 -34.65 -22.49
N ALA A 290 -85.55 -34.14 -21.26
CA ALA A 290 -84.41 -34.41 -20.40
C ALA A 290 -84.34 -35.92 -20.11
N LYS A 291 -83.20 -36.52 -20.44
CA LYS A 291 -82.56 -37.55 -19.61
C LYS A 291 -81.06 -37.39 -19.78
N ASP A 292 -80.54 -36.72 -18.76
CA ASP A 292 -79.19 -36.70 -18.26
C ASP A 292 -78.51 -38.07 -18.40
N GLY A 293 -77.28 -38.09 -18.92
CA GLY A 293 -76.58 -39.32 -19.23
C GLY A 293 -75.36 -39.12 -20.12
N SER A 294 -74.33 -38.46 -19.59
CA SER A 294 -72.91 -38.86 -19.66
C SER A 294 -72.04 -37.68 -19.20
N ASP A 295 -72.04 -37.38 -17.90
CA ASP A 295 -71.18 -36.35 -17.29
C ASP A 295 -70.40 -36.91 -16.08
N GLU A 296 -70.27 -38.24 -15.96
CA GLU A 296 -69.48 -38.86 -14.87
C GLU A 296 -67.97 -38.92 -15.19
N ASP A 297 -67.56 -39.05 -16.46
CA ASP A 297 -66.11 -39.08 -16.81
C ASP A 297 -65.49 -37.67 -16.87
N THR A 298 -66.26 -36.63 -17.17
CA THR A 298 -65.80 -35.23 -17.28
C THR A 298 -65.73 -34.52 -15.92
N ASP A 299 -66.54 -34.92 -14.93
CA ASP A 299 -66.53 -34.31 -13.60
C ASP A 299 -65.41 -34.87 -12.72
N GLU A 300 -65.01 -36.14 -12.90
CA GLU A 300 -63.82 -36.71 -12.22
C GLU A 300 -62.50 -36.09 -12.72
N GLU A 301 -62.31 -35.91 -14.04
CA GLU A 301 -61.13 -35.22 -14.59
C GLU A 301 -61.08 -33.74 -14.19
N LYS A 302 -62.24 -33.07 -14.17
CA LYS A 302 -62.33 -31.67 -13.73
C LYS A 302 -62.06 -31.51 -12.24
N GLU A 303 -62.51 -32.45 -11.41
CA GLU A 303 -62.28 -32.42 -9.97
C GLU A 303 -60.83 -32.80 -9.62
N THR A 304 -60.21 -33.73 -10.35
CA THR A 304 -58.77 -34.01 -10.22
C THR A 304 -57.91 -32.83 -10.64
N LEU A 305 -58.22 -32.15 -11.75
CA LEU A 305 -57.52 -30.93 -12.16
C LEU A 305 -57.68 -29.78 -11.14
N LYS A 306 -58.87 -29.59 -10.56
CA LYS A 306 -59.06 -28.60 -9.49
C LYS A 306 -58.28 -28.95 -8.22
N ASN A 307 -58.14 -30.24 -7.92
CA ASN A 307 -57.36 -30.69 -6.76
C ASN A 307 -55.86 -30.46 -7.00
N GLN A 308 -55.35 -30.75 -8.20
CA GLN A 308 -53.97 -30.42 -8.59
C GLN A 308 -53.71 -28.91 -8.60
N LEU A 309 -54.70 -28.11 -9.02
CA LEU A 309 -54.59 -26.65 -9.02
C LEU A 309 -54.53 -26.10 -7.58
N ARG A 310 -55.35 -26.63 -6.66
CA ARG A 310 -55.27 -26.32 -5.22
C ARG A 310 -53.95 -26.75 -4.59
N GLU A 311 -53.42 -27.91 -4.98
CA GLU A 311 -52.14 -28.40 -4.48
C GLU A 311 -50.98 -27.50 -4.93
N MET A 312 -50.94 -27.13 -6.22
CA MET A 312 -49.95 -26.17 -6.72
C MET A 312 -50.11 -24.77 -6.12
N GLU A 313 -51.33 -24.32 -5.83
CA GLU A 313 -51.56 -23.05 -5.12
C GLU A 313 -50.99 -23.09 -3.69
N LEU A 314 -51.09 -24.24 -3.02
CA LEU A 314 -50.58 -24.44 -1.67
C LEU A 314 -49.05 -24.54 -1.63
N GLU A 315 -48.45 -25.24 -2.60
CA GLU A 315 -46.99 -25.27 -2.80
C GLU A 315 -46.44 -23.88 -3.14
N LEU A 316 -47.14 -23.12 -3.98
CA LEU A 316 -46.75 -21.74 -4.31
C LEU A 316 -46.82 -20.84 -3.07
N ALA A 317 -47.84 -21.00 -2.23
CA ALA A 317 -47.96 -20.25 -0.99
C ALA A 317 -46.83 -20.59 0.00
N GLN A 318 -46.48 -21.88 0.15
CA GLN A 318 -45.34 -22.32 0.96
C GLN A 318 -44.00 -21.78 0.44
N THR A 319 -43.78 -21.85 -0.88
CA THR A 319 -42.56 -21.34 -1.51
C THR A 319 -42.42 -19.82 -1.32
N LYS A 320 -43.53 -19.07 -1.43
CA LYS A 320 -43.55 -17.63 -1.16
C LYS A 320 -43.24 -17.31 0.29
N LEU A 321 -43.74 -18.10 1.24
CA LEU A 321 -43.43 -17.91 2.66
C LEU A 321 -41.93 -18.14 2.93
N GLN A 322 -41.35 -19.21 2.37
CA GLN A 322 -39.91 -19.49 2.49
C GLN A 322 -39.05 -18.38 1.88
N LEU A 323 -39.49 -17.78 0.77
CA LEU A 323 -38.79 -16.65 0.16
C LEU A 323 -38.79 -15.43 1.09
N VAL A 324 -39.94 -15.08 1.68
CA VAL A 324 -40.03 -13.96 2.64
C VAL A 324 -39.17 -14.21 3.88
N GLU A 325 -39.14 -15.45 4.39
CA GLU A 325 -38.28 -15.82 5.52
C GLU A 325 -36.79 -15.69 5.18
N ALA A 326 -36.39 -16.08 3.96
CA ALA A 326 -35.03 -15.92 3.47
C ALA A 326 -34.65 -14.44 3.28
N GLU A 327 -35.54 -13.63 2.70
CA GLU A 327 -35.34 -12.19 2.53
C GLU A 327 -35.17 -11.47 3.89
N CYS A 328 -35.99 -11.80 4.89
CA CYS A 328 -35.85 -11.29 6.25
C CYS A 328 -34.52 -11.69 6.90
N LYS A 329 -34.04 -12.92 6.69
CA LYS A 329 -32.72 -13.35 7.16
C LYS A 329 -31.58 -12.56 6.50
N ILE A 330 -31.66 -12.35 5.19
CA ILE A 330 -30.67 -11.58 4.44
C ILE A 330 -30.64 -10.13 4.93
N GLN A 331 -31.80 -9.50 5.18
CA GLN A 331 -31.87 -8.16 5.75
C GLN A 331 -31.27 -8.10 7.16
N GLY A 332 -31.55 -9.09 8.01
CA GLY A 332 -30.96 -9.17 9.35
C GLY A 332 -29.43 -9.28 9.32
N LEU A 333 -28.89 -10.12 8.43
CA LEU A 333 -27.44 -10.26 8.25
C LEU A 333 -26.80 -9.00 7.65
N ALA A 334 -27.47 -8.32 6.73
CA ALA A 334 -27.01 -7.05 6.17
C ALA A 334 -26.96 -5.95 7.23
N GLN A 335 -27.93 -5.91 8.15
CA GLN A 335 -27.94 -4.97 9.26
C GLN A 335 -26.78 -5.24 10.23
N ILE A 336 -26.55 -6.51 10.60
CA ILE A 336 -25.41 -6.89 11.46
C ILE A 336 -24.08 -6.53 10.81
N GLY A 337 -23.93 -6.78 9.50
CA GLY A 337 -22.73 -6.40 8.75
C GLY A 337 -22.50 -4.90 8.69
N MET A 338 -23.55 -4.09 8.55
CA MET A 338 -23.44 -2.64 8.60
C MET A 338 -23.05 -2.11 10.00
N ASP A 339 -23.57 -2.74 11.06
CA ASP A 339 -23.25 -2.38 12.44
C ASP A 339 -21.79 -2.74 12.80
N GLU A 340 -21.25 -3.86 12.30
CA GLU A 340 -19.84 -4.23 12.45
C GLU A 340 -18.89 -3.31 11.67
N ILE A 341 -19.29 -2.87 10.47
CA ILE A 341 -18.53 -1.89 9.67
C ILE A 341 -18.51 -0.51 10.33
N ALA A 342 -19.59 -0.12 11.02
CA ALA A 342 -19.65 1.12 11.79
C ALA A 342 -18.79 1.07 13.07
N ALA A 343 -18.68 -0.09 13.71
CA ALA A 343 -17.86 -0.29 14.91
C ALA A 343 -16.34 -0.32 14.61
N ASN A 344 -15.94 -0.84 13.45
CA ASN A 344 -14.53 -0.94 13.03
C ASN A 344 -14.16 0.18 12.05
N GLY A 345 -13.99 1.38 12.57
CA GLY A 345 -13.74 2.61 11.81
C GLY A 345 -12.70 2.48 10.69
N THR A 346 -13.05 3.09 9.54
CA THR A 346 -12.24 3.43 8.35
C THR A 346 -12.13 2.40 7.21
N VAL A 347 -13.19 2.29 6.39
CA VAL A 347 -13.05 2.14 4.94
C VAL A 347 -14.08 3.03 4.23
N LYS A 348 -13.62 4.02 3.45
CA LYS A 348 -14.47 4.71 2.46
C LYS A 348 -14.69 3.76 1.29
N VAL A 349 -15.85 3.12 1.20
CA VAL A 349 -16.29 2.39 0.00
C VAL A 349 -17.20 3.31 -0.81
N LEU A 350 -16.94 3.37 -2.13
CA LEU A 350 -17.75 4.12 -3.09
C LEU A 350 -19.21 3.64 -3.08
N ASP A 351 -20.12 4.61 -3.14
CA ASP A 351 -21.58 4.44 -3.22
C ASP A 351 -21.99 3.63 -4.48
N PRO A 352 -22.68 2.47 -4.33
CA PRO A 352 -23.15 1.65 -5.45
C PRO A 352 -24.25 2.32 -6.30
N ALA A 353 -24.82 3.45 -5.89
CA ALA A 353 -25.99 4.04 -6.52
C ALA A 353 -25.75 4.71 -7.91
N ARG A 354 -24.53 4.65 -8.47
CA ARG A 354 -24.21 5.29 -9.76
C ARG A 354 -24.21 4.39 -11.00
N LEU A 355 -24.42 3.07 -10.87
CA LEU A 355 -24.40 2.14 -12.00
C LEU A 355 -25.78 1.66 -12.51
N LEU A 356 -26.88 2.23 -12.03
CA LEU A 356 -28.24 1.86 -12.46
C LEU A 356 -29.11 3.05 -12.93
N LYS A 357 -28.51 4.07 -13.56
CA LYS A 357 -29.26 5.15 -14.23
C LYS A 357 -28.71 5.42 -15.64
N SER A 358 -28.68 4.37 -16.47
CA SER A 358 -28.53 4.51 -17.92
C SER A 358 -29.31 3.41 -18.65
N SER A 359 -30.59 3.27 -18.33
CA SER A 359 -31.61 2.86 -19.30
C SER A 359 -32.95 3.39 -18.81
N ASP A 360 -33.81 3.77 -19.74
CA ASP A 360 -35.23 4.10 -19.56
C ASP A 360 -35.55 5.58 -19.29
N LYS A 361 -35.42 6.37 -20.37
CA LYS A 361 -36.39 7.43 -20.68
C LYS A 361 -37.38 6.85 -21.68
N GLU A 362 -38.66 6.77 -21.33
CA GLU A 362 -39.80 7.23 -22.14
C GLU A 362 -41.13 6.84 -21.49
N GLN A 363 -41.87 7.83 -20.97
CA GLN A 363 -43.29 8.11 -21.27
C GLN A 363 -43.96 8.99 -20.18
N GLY A 364 -44.56 10.10 -20.62
CA GLY A 364 -45.92 10.46 -20.19
C GLY A 364 -46.15 11.29 -18.92
N ARG A 365 -45.80 12.58 -18.97
CA ARG A 365 -46.55 13.78 -18.50
C ARG A 365 -47.91 13.58 -17.75
N PHE A 366 -48.07 14.15 -16.54
CA PHE A 366 -49.02 15.26 -16.22
C PHE A 366 -48.97 15.73 -14.73
N SER A 367 -48.98 17.07 -14.56
CA SER A 367 -49.39 18.00 -13.45
C SER A 367 -49.50 17.49 -11.98
N SER A 368 -49.13 18.24 -10.93
CA SER A 368 -49.63 19.57 -10.54
C SER A 368 -49.02 20.04 -9.19
N ALA A 369 -48.77 21.36 -9.07
CA ALA A 369 -48.84 22.27 -7.88
C ALA A 369 -48.05 21.93 -6.58
N ALA A 370 -47.11 22.79 -6.15
CA ALA A 370 -47.24 23.86 -5.11
C ALA A 370 -47.19 23.25 -3.68
N ASP A 371 -46.40 23.64 -2.68
CA ASP A 371 -45.81 24.89 -2.17
C ASP A 371 -44.45 24.50 -1.48
N GLY A 372 -43.41 25.31 -1.28
CA GLY A 372 -43.38 26.67 -0.74
C GLY A 372 -43.23 26.68 0.79
N VAL A 373 -42.05 26.36 1.37
CA VAL A 373 -41.69 26.77 2.75
C VAL A 373 -40.19 27.06 2.89
N THR A 374 -39.91 28.30 3.24
CA THR A 374 -38.69 28.90 3.79
C THR A 374 -38.38 28.43 5.22
N ALA A 375 -37.10 28.27 5.59
CA ALA A 375 -36.64 28.60 6.95
C ALA A 375 -35.13 28.86 7.00
N THR A 376 -34.83 29.98 7.65
CA THR A 376 -33.57 30.66 7.97
C THR A 376 -32.91 30.15 9.25
N LEU A 377 -31.58 30.35 9.31
CA LEU A 377 -30.72 30.66 10.48
C LEU A 377 -30.70 29.70 11.69
N ASP A 378 -29.51 29.23 12.09
CA ASP A 378 -28.80 29.91 13.18
C ASP A 378 -27.36 29.44 13.39
N SER A 379 -26.52 30.41 13.72
CA SER A 379 -25.15 30.25 14.18
C SER A 379 -25.12 29.92 15.67
N GLN A 380 -24.27 28.98 16.08
CA GLN A 380 -23.70 28.96 17.43
C GLN A 380 -22.43 28.12 17.46
N ALA A 381 -21.29 28.81 17.54
CA ALA A 381 -20.05 28.27 18.07
C ALA A 381 -20.13 28.23 19.61
N PRO A 382 -19.34 27.37 20.24
CA PRO A 382 -18.54 27.84 21.36
C PRO A 382 -17.05 27.49 21.22
N GLU A 383 -16.25 28.44 21.72
CA GLU A 383 -14.82 28.38 21.96
C GLU A 383 -14.41 27.29 22.97
N GLY A 384 -13.15 26.87 22.89
CA GLY A 384 -12.44 26.34 24.07
C GLY A 384 -11.64 25.07 23.85
N ALA A 385 -10.48 25.15 23.19
CA ALA A 385 -9.36 24.26 23.43
C ALA A 385 -8.05 24.91 22.96
N GLU A 386 -7.36 25.56 23.89
CA GLU A 386 -5.93 25.83 23.76
C GLU A 386 -5.19 24.50 23.58
N VAL A 387 -4.62 24.26 22.39
CA VAL A 387 -3.60 23.24 22.22
C VAL A 387 -2.26 23.93 22.28
N SER A 388 -1.69 23.99 23.50
CA SER A 388 -0.26 24.14 23.70
C SER A 388 0.46 23.05 22.92
N LYS A 389 1.06 23.41 21.78
CA LYS A 389 2.04 22.56 21.11
C LYS A 389 3.33 22.64 21.93
N THR A 390 3.43 21.79 22.93
CA THR A 390 4.71 21.49 23.57
C THR A 390 5.52 20.67 22.58
N VAL A 391 6.48 21.33 21.92
CA VAL A 391 7.53 20.67 21.13
C VAL A 391 8.49 20.02 22.13
N PHE A 392 8.32 18.72 22.38
CA PHE A 392 9.36 17.93 23.02
C PHE A 392 10.46 17.67 22.00
N CYS A 393 11.55 18.43 22.13
CA CYS A 393 12.80 18.18 21.43
C CYS A 393 13.53 17.05 22.18
N ASN A 394 13.41 15.81 21.70
CA ASN A 394 14.27 14.71 22.14
C ASN A 394 15.44 14.60 21.17
N SER A 395 16.56 15.19 21.57
CA SER A 395 17.88 14.94 20.99
C SER A 395 18.28 13.51 21.32
N ARG A 396 18.08 12.58 20.36
CA ARG A 396 18.76 11.27 20.20
C ARG A 396 18.01 10.44 19.14
N GLN A 397 18.22 10.77 17.87
CA GLN A 397 17.96 9.82 16.78
C GLN A 397 18.71 10.30 15.53
N LEU A 398 19.88 9.69 15.29
CA LEU A 398 20.39 9.53 13.93
C LEU A 398 19.43 8.54 13.24
N ASP A 399 18.36 9.07 12.66
CA ASP A 399 17.43 8.30 11.84
C ASP A 399 18.19 7.77 10.62
N ILE A 400 18.57 6.50 10.70
CA ILE A 400 18.86 5.68 9.53
C ILE A 400 17.51 5.50 8.82
N LEU A 401 17.20 6.43 7.91
CA LEU A 401 16.10 6.30 6.98
C LEU A 401 16.39 5.11 6.05
N VAL A 402 15.87 3.93 6.41
CA VAL A 402 15.65 2.83 5.47
C VAL A 402 14.48 3.24 4.59
N TYR A 403 14.79 3.82 3.42
CA TYR A 403 13.76 4.09 2.41
C TYR A 403 13.37 2.76 1.75
N SER A 404 12.17 2.27 2.07
CA SER A 404 11.47 1.29 1.26
C SER A 404 10.95 2.00 0.01
N SER A 405 11.47 1.60 -1.16
CA SER A 405 11.06 2.14 -2.46
C SER A 405 9.59 1.83 -2.74
N LYS A 406 8.70 2.81 -2.51
CA LYS A 406 7.37 2.85 -3.12
C LYS A 406 7.41 3.66 -4.41
N SER A 407 7.00 3.01 -5.48
CA SER A 407 6.85 3.40 -6.88
C SER A 407 6.73 4.91 -7.17
N TYR A 408 7.70 5.44 -7.93
CA TYR A 408 7.47 6.51 -8.89
C TYR A 408 7.38 5.87 -10.28
N HIS A 409 6.15 5.58 -10.71
CA HIS A 409 5.85 5.23 -12.09
C HIS A 409 4.81 6.24 -12.56
N GLU A 410 5.24 7.26 -13.33
CA GLU A 410 4.54 7.78 -14.51
C GLU A 410 5.24 9.03 -15.08
N LEU A 411 5.37 9.03 -16.42
CA LEU A 411 5.79 10.11 -17.34
C LEU A 411 7.29 10.30 -17.64
N GLN A 412 7.88 9.40 -18.44
CA GLN A 412 8.39 9.70 -19.81
C GLN A 412 8.97 8.43 -20.51
N PRO A 413 8.98 8.38 -21.86
CA PRO A 413 9.14 7.13 -22.61
C PRO A 413 10.61 6.80 -22.98
N GLN A 414 10.87 5.49 -23.01
CA GLN A 414 11.86 4.74 -23.79
C GLN A 414 13.33 5.21 -23.79
N ALA A 415 14.18 4.51 -23.02
CA ALA A 415 15.42 3.91 -23.52
C ALA A 415 16.08 3.01 -22.44
N ASN A 416 16.22 1.72 -22.78
CA ASN A 416 17.15 0.69 -22.30
C ASN A 416 17.38 0.48 -20.78
N ASN A 417 16.93 -0.70 -20.35
CA ASN A 417 17.19 -1.38 -19.09
C ASN A 417 18.68 -1.40 -18.68
N SER A 418 18.96 -0.88 -17.48
CA SER A 418 19.96 -1.44 -16.57
C SER A 418 19.56 -1.11 -15.14
N SER A 419 18.90 -2.05 -14.45
CA SER A 419 18.61 -1.95 -13.02
C SER A 419 19.91 -2.09 -12.22
N TYR A 420 20.34 -1.03 -11.53
CA TYR A 420 21.43 -1.08 -10.57
C TYR A 420 20.86 -1.18 -9.14
N THR A 421 21.03 -2.36 -8.55
CA THR A 421 20.68 -2.63 -7.14
C THR A 421 21.73 -2.03 -6.22
N ILE A 422 21.34 -1.10 -5.35
CA ILE A 422 22.16 -0.63 -4.23
C ILE A 422 21.97 -1.63 -3.09
N LEU A 423 22.98 -2.46 -2.84
CA LEU A 423 23.00 -3.39 -1.71
C LEU A 423 23.45 -2.64 -0.45
N MET A 424 22.49 -2.39 0.44
CA MET A 424 22.76 -2.00 1.84
C MET A 424 23.06 -3.29 2.61
N VAL A 425 24.32 -3.48 3.04
CA VAL A 425 24.71 -4.61 3.88
C VAL A 425 24.18 -4.37 5.29
N SER A 426 23.06 -5.01 5.64
CA SER A 426 22.61 -5.17 7.02
C SER A 426 23.40 -6.31 7.66
N SER A 427 24.26 -6.01 8.63
CA SER A 427 24.88 -7.03 9.47
C SER A 427 23.91 -7.43 10.58
N THR A 428 23.32 -8.63 10.46
CA THR A 428 22.73 -9.38 11.58
C THR A 428 23.37 -10.77 11.62
N PRO A 429 23.81 -11.27 12.79
CA PRO A 429 24.32 -12.62 12.93
C PRO A 429 23.15 -13.60 13.04
N ALA A 430 23.01 -14.50 12.07
CA ALA A 430 22.05 -15.60 12.14
C ALA A 430 22.63 -16.74 13.00
N LEU A 431 22.00 -16.99 14.15
CA LEU A 431 22.15 -18.22 14.93
C LEU A 431 21.04 -19.21 14.54
N ASN A 432 21.47 -20.44 14.26
CA ASN A 432 20.77 -21.73 14.25
C ASN A 432 19.80 -22.09 13.10
N GLY A 433 20.04 -23.27 12.49
CA GLY A 433 18.94 -24.14 12.04
C GLY A 433 19.17 -25.10 10.86
N SER A 434 19.91 -26.19 11.09
CA SER A 434 19.74 -27.54 10.49
C SER A 434 19.75 -27.75 8.95
N GLY A 435 20.79 -28.46 8.48
CA GLY A 435 20.78 -29.19 7.21
C GLY A 435 22.03 -30.05 7.08
N GLN A 436 21.90 -31.35 7.40
CA GLN A 436 22.96 -32.35 7.30
C GLN A 436 23.49 -32.47 5.85
N GLY A 437 24.81 -32.46 5.71
CA GLY A 437 25.51 -32.78 4.46
C GLY A 437 27.00 -32.91 4.74
N ASN A 438 27.44 -34.15 4.95
CA ASN A 438 28.82 -34.52 5.25
C ASN A 438 29.79 -34.02 4.17
N CYS A 439 30.84 -33.31 4.58
CA CYS A 439 32.17 -33.45 4.00
C CYS A 439 33.17 -33.54 5.15
N LEU A 440 33.61 -34.78 5.37
CA LEU A 440 34.81 -35.10 6.12
C LEU A 440 36.05 -34.49 5.47
N ASP A 441 37.06 -34.30 6.32
CA ASP A 441 38.50 -34.23 6.07
C ASP A 441 39.19 -32.87 6.21
N LEU A 442 40.24 -32.92 7.04
CA LEU A 442 41.32 -31.97 7.32
C LEU A 442 41.12 -30.95 8.45
N LEU A 443 41.04 -31.45 9.69
CA LEU A 443 41.72 -30.84 10.84
C LEU A 443 42.08 -31.92 11.88
N GLN A 444 43.34 -32.35 11.90
CA GLN A 444 44.05 -32.71 13.13
C GLN A 444 45.54 -32.96 12.84
N THR A 445 46.40 -32.08 13.34
CA THR A 445 47.62 -32.44 14.09
C THR A 445 48.24 -31.14 14.63
N SER A 446 47.97 -30.88 15.90
CA SER A 446 48.83 -30.07 16.75
C SER A 446 49.03 -30.89 18.02
N GLU A 447 50.19 -31.52 18.16
CA GLU A 447 50.69 -31.98 19.46
C GLU A 447 52.19 -31.65 19.55
N ASP A 448 52.49 -30.93 20.62
CA ASP A 448 53.66 -31.03 21.48
C ASP A 448 55.07 -30.79 20.93
N LYS A 449 55.70 -29.76 21.52
CA LYS A 449 56.96 -29.93 22.26
C LYS A 449 57.23 -28.73 23.19
N LEU A 450 57.10 -28.99 24.49
CA LEU A 450 57.73 -28.24 25.57
C LEU A 450 58.95 -29.01 26.08
N GLY A 451 60.03 -28.29 26.36
CA GLY A 451 61.11 -28.65 27.28
C GLY A 451 62.53 -28.44 26.74
N PRO A 452 63.55 -28.24 27.60
CA PRO A 452 63.56 -27.59 28.92
C PRO A 452 64.79 -26.65 29.15
N GLN A 453 64.93 -26.15 30.40
CA GLN A 453 66.11 -25.55 31.06
C GLN A 453 66.43 -24.08 30.68
N GLU A 454 66.83 -23.16 31.58
CA GLU A 454 67.44 -23.26 32.91
C GLU A 454 67.40 -21.89 33.65
N PHE A 455 67.51 -21.92 34.98
CA PHE A 455 67.68 -20.76 35.87
C PHE A 455 69.05 -20.07 35.67
N ASN A 456 69.11 -18.73 35.81
CA ASN A 456 70.08 -18.10 36.71
C ASN A 456 69.77 -16.61 36.99
N VAL A 457 69.51 -16.37 38.29
CA VAL A 457 69.55 -15.14 39.13
C VAL A 457 68.65 -13.97 38.77
#